data_AF-A0A7X8J8D1-F1
#
_entry.id   AF-A0A7X8J8D1-F1
#
_cell.length_a   1.000
_cell.length_b   1.000
_cell.length_c   1.000
_cell.angle_alpha   90.00
_cell.angle_beta   90.00
_cell.angle_gamma   90.00
#
_symmetry.space_group_name_H-M   'P 1'
#
loop_
_entity.id
_entity.type
_entity.pdbx_description
1 polymer ?
#
loop_
_entity_poly.entity_id
_entity_poly.type
_entity_poly.pdbx_seq_one_letter_code
_entity_poly.pdbx_strand_id
1 'polypeptide(L)'
;MRKKLWDERCSQCEYLNLCAGCCPKNRPGDYHNLSVLCDDWRLFYSHTIERFRQLADKIIEERKHAVRQSISRTSNPGRNDPCPCGSGKKYKKCCGA
;
A
#
# COMPACT_ATOMS: atom_id res chain seq x y z
N MET A 1 -22.15 0.56 16.25
CA MET A 1 -21.01 1.48 16.08
C MET A 1 -19.88 1.06 17.02
N ARG A 2 -18.66 0.87 16.51
CA ARG A 2 -17.51 0.50 17.35
C ARG A 2 -17.06 1.75 18.11
N LYS A 3 -17.14 1.73 19.44
CA LYS A 3 -16.76 2.88 20.29
C LYS A 3 -15.29 3.24 20.00
N LYS A 4 -14.99 4.53 19.84
CA LYS A 4 -13.60 5.00 19.73
C LYS A 4 -12.87 4.63 21.01
N LEU A 5 -11.85 3.79 20.90
CA LEU A 5 -11.05 3.31 22.02
C LEU A 5 -9.79 4.17 22.17
N TRP A 6 -9.85 5.48 21.94
CA TRP A 6 -8.68 6.37 22.04
C TRP A 6 -9.01 7.70 22.70
N ASP A 7 -7.98 8.35 23.21
CA ASP A 7 -8.04 9.66 23.88
C ASP A 7 -8.59 10.73 22.95
N GLU A 8 -9.41 11.64 23.47
CA GLU A 8 -10.02 12.71 22.67
C GLU A 8 -8.99 13.55 21.91
N ARG A 9 -7.82 13.78 22.53
CA ARG A 9 -6.68 14.52 21.94
C ARG A 9 -6.18 13.89 20.65
N CYS A 10 -6.32 12.57 20.49
CA CYS A 10 -5.94 11.89 19.25
C CYS A 10 -6.78 12.36 18.06
N SER A 11 -8.03 12.78 18.26
CA SER A 11 -8.93 13.20 17.16
C SER A 11 -8.43 14.42 16.38
N GLN A 12 -7.54 15.22 16.98
CA GLN A 12 -6.94 16.41 16.37
C GLN A 12 -5.46 16.17 15.97
N CYS A 13 -4.94 14.96 16.14
CA CYS A 13 -3.55 14.63 15.86
C CYS A 13 -3.36 14.27 14.37
N GLU A 14 -2.42 14.94 13.70
CA GLU A 14 -2.06 14.68 12.29
C GLU A 14 -1.61 13.22 12.05
N TYR A 15 -1.05 12.55 13.06
CA TYR A 15 -0.55 11.19 12.97
C TYR A 15 -1.55 10.12 13.42
N LEU A 16 -2.81 10.47 13.73
CA LEU A 16 -3.82 9.49 14.15
C LEU A 16 -4.00 8.37 13.10
N ASN A 17 -3.96 8.72 11.81
CA ASN A 17 -4.11 7.74 10.73
C ASN A 17 -2.92 6.77 10.62
N LEU A 18 -1.78 7.09 11.25
CA LEU A 18 -0.59 6.24 11.27
C LEU A 18 -0.52 5.41 12.56
N CYS A 19 -0.78 6.04 13.72
CA CYS A 19 -0.62 5.37 15.02
C CYS A 19 -1.89 4.68 15.51
N ALA A 20 -3.07 5.08 15.02
CA ALA A 20 -4.39 4.62 15.44
C ALA A 20 -4.64 4.72 16.97
N GLY A 21 -4.07 5.74 17.62
CA GLY A 21 -4.11 5.90 19.08
C GLY A 21 -3.11 5.03 19.85
N CYS A 22 -2.21 4.32 19.15
CA CYS A 22 -1.21 3.40 19.71
C CYS A 22 -1.83 2.17 20.41
N CYS A 23 -0.99 1.24 20.87
CA CYS A 23 -1.40 0.03 21.58
C CYS A 23 -2.12 0.40 22.90
N PRO A 24 -3.31 -0.16 23.19
CA PRO A 24 -3.99 0.07 24.47
C PRO A 24 -3.16 -0.33 25.70
N LYS A 25 -2.25 -1.30 25.57
CA LYS A 25 -1.36 -1.72 26.67
C LYS A 25 -0.32 -0.67 27.06
N ASN A 26 -0.04 0.30 26.20
CA ASN A 26 0.92 1.38 26.48
C ASN A 26 0.23 2.59 27.13
N ARG A 27 -1.06 2.47 27.47
CA ARG A 27 -1.86 3.55 28.04
C ARG A 27 -1.99 3.30 29.54
N PRO A 28 -1.58 4.25 30.38
CA PRO A 28 -1.62 4.06 31.82
C PRO A 28 -3.07 4.13 32.30
N GLY A 29 -3.50 3.18 33.12
CA GLY A 29 -4.80 3.18 33.80
C GLY A 29 -6.00 2.80 32.92
N ASP A 30 -6.31 3.61 31.91
CA ASP A 30 -7.51 3.47 31.08
C ASP A 30 -7.16 3.42 29.58
N TYR A 31 -7.94 2.65 28.82
CA TYR A 31 -7.76 2.56 27.36
C TYR A 31 -8.05 3.86 26.63
N HIS A 32 -8.73 4.83 27.24
CA HIS A 32 -8.96 6.16 26.69
C HIS A 32 -7.81 7.14 26.99
N ASN A 33 -6.79 6.75 27.77
CA ASN A 33 -5.64 7.63 28.02
C ASN A 33 -4.66 7.65 26.85
N LEU A 34 -3.84 8.70 26.76
CA LEU A 34 -2.72 8.71 25.84
C LEU A 34 -1.70 7.62 26.17
N SER A 35 -1.10 7.06 25.12
CA SER A 35 0.06 6.19 25.25
C SER A 35 1.21 6.96 25.89
N VAL A 36 1.97 6.31 26.78
CA VAL A 36 3.23 6.87 27.33
C VAL A 36 4.25 7.20 26.24
N LEU A 37 4.11 6.60 25.05
CA LEU A 37 4.97 6.84 23.88
C LEU A 37 4.42 7.92 22.93
N CYS A 38 3.33 8.62 23.28
CA CYS A 38 2.66 9.50 22.33
C CYS A 38 3.61 10.58 21.77
N ASP A 39 4.41 11.20 22.62
CA ASP A 39 5.31 12.28 22.21
C ASP A 39 6.49 11.75 21.39
N ASP A 40 7.05 10.59 21.76
CA ASP A 40 8.10 9.93 21.00
C ASP A 40 7.63 9.55 19.59
N TRP A 41 6.41 9.05 19.46
CA TRP A 41 5.83 8.75 18.14
C TRP A 41 5.62 10.02 17.32
N ARG A 42 5.17 11.13 17.93
CA ARG A 42 5.04 12.41 17.23
C ARG A 42 6.39 12.92 16.72
N LEU A 43 7.43 12.84 17.55
CA LEU A 43 8.79 13.21 17.17
C LEU A 43 9.32 12.30 16.06
N PHE A 44 9.15 10.98 16.20
CA PHE A 44 9.57 10.03 15.18
C PHE A 44 8.90 10.31 13.83
N TYR A 45 7.59 10.51 13.81
CA TYR A 45 6.87 10.78 12.56
C TYR A 45 7.25 12.13 11.95
N SER A 46 7.41 13.19 12.74
CA SER A 46 7.81 14.50 12.21
C SER A 46 9.16 14.46 11.47
N HIS A 47 10.08 13.60 11.92
CA HIS A 47 11.39 13.43 11.28
C HIS A 47 11.41 12.42 10.12
N THR A 48 10.50 11.45 10.09
CA THR A 48 10.60 10.31 9.16
C THR A 48 9.51 10.25 8.10
N ILE A 49 8.38 10.93 8.31
CA ILE A 49 7.18 10.68 7.50
C ILE A 49 7.38 11.03 6.03
N GLU A 50 8.09 12.10 5.69
CA GLU A 50 8.32 12.46 4.29
C GLU A 50 9.15 11.41 3.55
N ARG A 51 10.17 10.86 4.20
CA ARG A 51 10.98 9.79 3.60
C ARG A 51 10.15 8.51 3.42
N PHE A 52 9.31 8.17 4.39
CA PHE A 52 8.42 7.02 4.27
C PHE A 52 7.37 7.20 3.19
N ARG A 53 6.83 8.41 2.98
CA ARG A 53 5.93 8.72 1.86
C ARG A 53 6.64 8.49 0.51
N GLN A 54 7.84 9.03 0.33
CA GLN A 54 8.63 8.81 -0.88
C GLN A 54 8.89 7.32 -1.15
N LEU A 55 9.22 6.56 -0.11
CA LEU A 55 9.43 5.11 -0.24
C LEU A 55 8.13 4.38 -0.59
N ALA A 56 7.02 4.74 0.06
CA ALA A 56 5.71 4.16 -0.22
C ALA A 56 5.28 4.42 -1.66
N ASP A 57 5.44 5.64 -2.16
CA ASP A 57 5.13 6.02 -3.54
C ASP A 57 5.94 5.18 -4.53
N LYS A 58 7.24 5.03 -4.29
CA LYS A 58 8.11 4.19 -5.12
C LYS A 58 7.63 2.74 -5.16
N ILE A 59 7.30 2.14 -4.01
CA ILE A 59 6.80 0.76 -3.91
C ILE A 59 5.47 0.61 -4.65
N ILE A 60 4.56 1.59 -4.52
CA ILE A 60 3.27 1.59 -5.21
C ILE A 60 3.48 1.61 -6.72
N GLU A 61 4.35 2.47 -7.23
CA GLU A 61 4.66 2.52 -8.67
C GLU A 61 5.31 1.23 -9.16
N GLU A 62 6.29 0.69 -8.43
CA GLU A 62 6.91 -0.60 -8.76
C GLU A 62 5.87 -1.74 -8.84
N ARG A 63 4.94 -1.80 -7.88
CA ARG A 63 3.84 -2.78 -7.90
C ARG A 63 2.90 -2.58 -9.09
N LYS A 64 2.53 -1.33 -9.43
CA LYS A 64 1.72 -1.03 -10.61
C LYS A 64 2.42 -1.48 -11.89
N HIS A 65 3.72 -1.22 -12.02
CA HIS A 65 4.52 -1.66 -13.16
C HIS A 65 4.59 -3.19 -13.26
N ALA A 66 4.80 -3.88 -12.14
CA ALA A 66 4.82 -5.35 -12.10
C ALA A 66 3.48 -5.97 -12.52
N VAL A 67 2.35 -5.41 -12.07
CA VAL A 67 1.00 -5.85 -12.49
C VAL A 67 0.77 -5.61 -13.98
N ARG A 68 1.19 -4.46 -14.52
CA ARG A 68 1.09 -4.18 -15.97
C ARG A 68 1.92 -5.19 -16.79
N GLN A 69 3.13 -5.52 -16.33
CA GLN A 69 3.99 -6.51 -16.97
C GLN A 69 3.41 -7.92 -16.89
N SER A 70 2.81 -8.31 -15.76
CA SER A 70 2.20 -9.64 -15.63
C SER A 70 0.99 -9.78 -16.55
N ILE A 71 0.11 -8.77 -16.64
CA ILE A 71 -1.02 -8.74 -17.57
C ILE A 71 -0.55 -8.84 -19.02
N SER A 72 0.52 -8.12 -19.38
CA SER A 72 1.11 -8.21 -20.73
C SER A 72 1.71 -9.57 -21.05
N ARG A 73 2.18 -10.34 -20.05
CA ARG A 73 2.74 -11.68 -20.22
C ARG A 73 1.67 -12.77 -20.24
N THR A 74 0.51 -12.54 -19.61
CA THR A 74 -0.61 -13.49 -19.56
C THR A 74 -1.65 -13.27 -20.65
N SER A 75 -1.62 -12.15 -21.36
CA SER A 75 -2.41 -11.98 -22.58
C SER A 75 -1.84 -12.87 -23.68
N ASN A 76 -2.28 -14.13 -23.73
CA ASN A 76 -2.08 -14.94 -24.92
C ASN A 76 -2.64 -14.15 -26.11
N PRO A 77 -1.88 -14.00 -27.22
CA PRO A 77 -2.40 -13.36 -28.42
C PRO A 77 -3.70 -14.04 -28.80
N GLY A 78 -4.73 -13.24 -29.13
CA GLY A 78 -5.99 -13.77 -29.59
C GLY A 78 -5.77 -14.67 -30.81
N ARG A 79 -6.61 -15.71 -31.01
CA ARG A 79 -6.46 -16.66 -32.12
C ARG A 79 -6.19 -16.00 -33.49
N ASN A 80 -6.76 -14.81 -33.72
CA ASN A 80 -6.64 -14.09 -34.99
C ASN A 80 -5.56 -12.99 -35.01
N ASP A 81 -4.92 -12.68 -33.88
CA ASP A 81 -3.88 -11.66 -33.78
C ASP A 81 -2.59 -12.11 -34.51
N PRO A 82 -1.73 -11.17 -34.94
CA PRO A 82 -0.42 -11.50 -35.49
C PRO A 82 0.37 -12.38 -34.53
N CYS A 83 1.03 -13.41 -35.07
CA CYS A 83 1.80 -14.34 -34.27
C CYS A 83 3.10 -13.68 -33.76
N PRO A 84 3.39 -13.73 -32.45
CA PRO A 84 4.54 -13.02 -31.86
C PRO A 84 5.91 -13.58 -32.27
N CYS A 85 5.97 -14.72 -32.98
CA CYS A 85 7.23 -15.28 -33.49
C CYS A 85 7.77 -14.60 -34.76
N GLY A 86 7.10 -13.56 -35.27
CA GLY A 86 7.55 -12.81 -36.45
C GLY A 86 7.23 -13.47 -37.80
N SER A 87 6.42 -14.54 -37.83
CA SER A 87 6.08 -15.26 -39.07
C SER A 87 5.15 -14.51 -40.02
N GLY A 88 4.55 -13.39 -39.59
CA GLY A 88 3.51 -12.66 -40.32
C GLY A 88 2.15 -13.37 -40.39
N LYS A 89 2.00 -14.57 -39.80
CA LYS A 89 0.75 -15.35 -39.79
C LYS A 89 -0.11 -15.02 -38.57
N LYS A 90 -1.42 -15.32 -38.62
CA LYS A 90 -2.30 -15.28 -37.42
C LYS A 90 -1.88 -16.33 -36.39
N TYR A 91 -1.99 -16.05 -35.09
CA TYR A 91 -1.53 -16.93 -34.00
C TYR A 91 -2.08 -18.36 -34.11
N LYS A 92 -3.38 -18.53 -34.40
CA LYS A 92 -4.03 -19.85 -34.61
C LYS A 92 -3.49 -20.67 -35.79
N LYS A 93 -2.73 -20.05 -36.69
CA LYS A 93 -2.14 -20.69 -37.88
C LYS A 93 -0.61 -20.83 -37.73
N CYS A 94 -0.06 -20.61 -36.54
CA CYS A 94 1.38 -20.62 -36.29
C CYS A 94 1.69 -21.23 -34.92
N CYS A 95 1.91 -20.44 -33.87
CA CYS A 95 2.32 -20.93 -32.55
C CYS A 95 1.15 -21.32 -31.63
N GLY A 96 -0.10 -21.10 -32.04
CA GLY A 96 -1.31 -21.47 -31.29
C GLY A 96 -2.03 -22.71 -31.84
N ALA A 97 -1.28 -23.62 -32.47
CA ALA A 97 -1.76 -24.93 -32.93
C ALA A 97 -1.60 -25.98 -31.83
#